data_AF-A0A833G5I4-F1
#
_entry.id   AF-A0A833G5I4-F1
#
_cell.length_a   1.000
_cell.length_b   1.000
_cell.length_c   1.000
_cell.angle_alpha   90.00
_cell.angle_beta   90.00
_cell.angle_gamma   90.00
#
_symmetry.space_group_name_H-M   'P 1'
#
loop_
_entity.id
_entity.type
_entity.pdbx_description
1 polymer ?
#
loop_
_entity_poly.entity_id
_entity_poly.type
_entity_poly.pdbx_seq_one_letter_code
_entity_poly.pdbx_strand_id
1 'polypeptide(L)' 'MREASVAGGTAAPDGAKEAAGRAAWRRAASRPSLAEVYRSVPVSPTGSPWRKMVAFLGPGYLVAVGYMDPGNWA' A
#
# COMPACT_ATOMS: atom_id res chain seq x y z
N MET A 1 30.14 55.70 -7.38
CA MET A 1 28.85 55.27 -6.81
C MET A 1 28.60 53.87 -7.37
N ARG A 2 29.12 52.80 -6.74
CA ARG A 2 28.49 52.05 -5.63
C ARG A 2 26.99 51.81 -5.92
N GLU A 3 26.43 50.61 -6.00
CA GLU A 3 26.85 49.21 -5.83
C GLU A 3 25.80 48.33 -6.54
N ALA A 4 26.07 47.02 -6.59
CA ALA A 4 25.12 45.96 -6.21
C ALA A 4 23.86 45.75 -7.08
N SER A 5 23.34 44.54 -7.26
CA SER A 5 23.73 43.23 -6.76
C SER A 5 23.16 42.21 -7.73
N VAL A 6 23.98 41.20 -7.98
CA VAL A 6 23.56 39.88 -8.43
C VAL A 6 22.40 39.36 -7.55
N ALA A 7 21.46 38.67 -8.18
CA ALA A 7 20.77 37.54 -7.56
C ALA A 7 20.12 36.70 -8.68
N GLY A 8 20.97 35.99 -9.43
CA GLY A 8 20.52 34.79 -10.13
C GLY A 8 20.11 33.77 -9.07
N GLY A 9 18.82 33.70 -8.78
CA GLY A 9 18.24 32.65 -7.95
C GLY A 9 18.29 31.33 -8.70
N THR A 10 19.37 30.57 -8.52
CA THR A 10 19.42 29.17 -8.92
C THR A 10 18.51 28.37 -7.99
N ALA A 11 17.25 28.20 -8.38
CA ALA A 11 16.34 27.25 -7.75
C ALA A 11 16.94 25.84 -7.86
N ALA A 12 17.32 25.27 -6.73
CA ALA A 12 17.80 23.90 -6.59
C ALA A 12 16.67 22.89 -6.88
N PRO A 13 16.98 21.63 -7.25
CA PRO A 13 15.99 20.70 -7.79
C PRO A 13 15.13 20.05 -6.68
N ASP A 14 14.06 20.72 -6.27
CA ASP A 14 13.06 20.18 -5.34
C ASP A 14 12.35 18.92 -5.88
N GLY A 15 12.30 18.76 -7.20
CA GLY A 15 11.71 17.59 -7.87
C GLY A 15 12.43 16.27 -7.58
N ALA A 16 13.71 16.29 -7.21
CA ALA A 16 14.47 15.08 -6.90
C ALA A 16 14.03 14.45 -5.56
N LYS A 17 13.72 15.27 -4.54
CA LYS A 17 13.23 14.80 -3.23
C LYS A 17 11.80 14.26 -3.31
N GLU A 18 10.95 14.90 -4.12
CA GLU A 18 9.57 14.45 -4.34
C GLU A 18 9.51 13.12 -5.12
N ALA A 19 10.39 12.96 -6.11
CA ALA A 19 10.55 11.69 -6.82
C ALA A 19 11.10 10.57 -5.91
N ALA A 20 12.09 10.89 -5.06
CA ALA A 20 12.65 9.95 -4.09
C ALA A 20 11.61 9.49 -3.05
N GLY A 21 10.77 10.40 -2.54
CA GLY A 21 9.67 10.06 -1.63
C GLY A 21 8.67 9.10 -2.27
N ARG A 22 8.25 9.38 -3.51
CA ARG A 22 7.34 8.50 -4.26
C ARG A 22 7.93 7.10 -4.53
N ALA A 23 9.24 6.98 -4.67
CA ALA A 23 9.94 5.71 -4.91
C ALA A 23 10.25 4.92 -3.62
N ALA A 24 10.41 5.60 -2.47
CA ALA A 24 10.93 4.99 -1.24
C ALA A 24 10.06 3.84 -0.69
N TRP A 25 8.72 3.99 -0.70
CA TRP A 25 7.80 2.97 -0.19
C TRP A 25 7.20 2.07 -1.27
N ARG A 26 7.19 2.52 -2.54
CA ARG A 26 6.67 1.71 -3.65
C ARG A 26 7.80 0.91 -4.30
N ARG A 27 8.19 -0.19 -3.65
CA ARG A 27 9.03 -1.19 -4.31
C ARG A 27 8.19 -2.02 -5.28
N ALA A 28 8.73 -2.26 -6.48
CA ALA A 28 8.12 -3.20 -7.41
C ALA A 28 8.11 -4.60 -6.79
N ALA A 29 6.92 -5.19 -6.64
CA ALA A 29 6.78 -6.54 -6.11
C ALA A 29 7.17 -7.56 -7.18
N SER A 30 8.28 -8.28 -6.98
CA SER A 30 8.77 -9.32 -7.90
C SER A 30 8.06 -10.66 -7.73
N ARG A 31 7.45 -10.90 -6.57
CA ARG A 31 6.77 -12.15 -6.22
C ARG A 31 5.54 -11.87 -5.37
N PRO A 32 4.45 -12.65 -5.51
CA PRO A 32 3.30 -12.51 -4.63
C PRO A 32 3.68 -12.76 -3.17
N SER A 33 3.11 -11.97 -2.26
CA SER A 33 3.16 -12.23 -0.82
C SER A 33 2.47 -13.56 -0.49
N LEU A 34 3.00 -14.30 0.50
CA LEU A 34 2.49 -15.60 0.94
C LEU A 34 2.30 -16.58 -0.23
N ALA A 35 3.38 -16.88 -0.95
CA ALA A 35 3.36 -17.62 -2.20
C ALA A 35 2.65 -18.99 -2.08
N GLU A 36 2.85 -19.66 -0.95
CA GLU A 36 2.25 -20.93 -0.55
C GLU A 36 0.71 -20.92 -0.46
N VAL A 37 0.09 -19.77 -0.25
CA VAL A 37 -1.37 -19.63 -0.18
C VAL A 37 -1.95 -18.64 -1.20
N TYR A 38 -1.10 -18.09 -2.08
CA TYR A 38 -1.53 -17.13 -3.09
C TYR A 38 -2.50 -17.78 -4.08
N ARG A 39 -3.75 -17.26 -4.13
CA ARG A 39 -4.84 -17.76 -5.00
C ARG A 39 -5.21 -19.23 -4.74
N SER A 40 -5.03 -19.72 -3.51
CA SER A 40 -5.37 -21.10 -3.13
C SER A 40 -6.88 -21.37 -3.11
N VAL A 41 -7.72 -20.36 -2.85
CA VAL A 41 -9.18 -20.50 -2.80
C VAL A 41 -9.77 -20.24 -4.19
N PRO A 42 -10.35 -21.24 -4.87
CA PRO A 42 -11.00 -21.06 -6.16
C PRO A 42 -12.32 -20.32 -5.99
N VAL A 43 -12.54 -19.28 -6.81
CA VAL A 43 -13.76 -18.49 -6.80
C VAL A 43 -14.37 -18.56 -8.18
N SER A 44 -15.63 -19.01 -8.27
CA SER A 44 -16.34 -19.09 -9.55
C SER A 44 -16.48 -17.69 -10.16
N PRO A 45 -16.01 -17.47 -11.41
CA PRO A 45 -16.19 -16.19 -12.10
C PRO A 45 -17.65 -15.95 -12.49
N THR A 46 -18.43 -17.02 -12.64
CA THR A 46 -19.83 -17.00 -13.05
C THR A 46 -20.72 -17.42 -11.87
N GLY A 47 -21.81 -16.68 -11.62
CA GLY A 47 -22.80 -17.01 -10.59
C GLY A 47 -23.18 -15.83 -9.68
N SER A 48 -23.99 -16.12 -8.66
CA SER A 48 -24.50 -15.09 -7.73
C SER A 48 -23.38 -14.38 -6.95
N PRO A 49 -23.40 -13.03 -6.85
CA PRO A 49 -22.39 -12.25 -6.13
C PRO A 49 -22.32 -12.59 -4.64
N TRP A 50 -23.43 -13.03 -4.02
CA TRP A 50 -23.43 -13.48 -2.63
C TRP A 50 -22.57 -14.74 -2.42
N ARG A 51 -22.67 -15.72 -3.31
CA ARG A 51 -21.83 -16.94 -3.27
C ARG A 51 -20.34 -16.60 -3.39
N LYS A 52 -20.01 -15.60 -4.20
CA LYS A 52 -18.64 -15.09 -4.34
C LYS A 52 -18.15 -14.44 -3.05
N MET A 53 -19.00 -13.70 -2.34
CA MET A 53 -18.64 -13.05 -1.08
C MET A 53 -18.29 -14.06 0.02
N VAL A 54 -19.02 -15.19 0.11
CA VAL A 54 -18.75 -16.25 1.11
C VAL A 54 -17.32 -16.79 1.01
N ALA A 55 -16.73 -16.85 -0.19
CA ALA A 55 -15.34 -17.30 -0.38
C ALA A 55 -14.30 -16.41 0.33
N PHE A 56 -14.65 -15.16 0.65
CA PHE A 56 -13.76 -14.21 1.31
C PHE A 56 -13.99 -14.09 2.82
N LEU A 57 -15.02 -14.74 3.38
CA LEU A 57 -15.32 -14.66 4.82
C LEU A 57 -14.21 -15.27 5.68
N GLY A 58 -13.54 -16.34 5.24
CA GLY A 58 -12.47 -17.00 6.02
C GLY A 58 -11.30 -16.05 6.35
N PRO A 59 -10.60 -15.51 5.35
CA PRO A 59 -9.51 -14.56 5.59
C PRO A 59 -9.96 -13.30 6.33
N GLY A 60 -11.15 -12.77 6.02
CA GLY A 60 -11.70 -11.59 6.71
C GLY A 60 -11.98 -11.84 8.19
N TYR A 61 -12.49 -13.03 8.53
CA TYR A 61 -12.74 -13.42 9.92
C TYR A 61 -11.45 -13.52 10.74
N LEU A 62 -10.38 -14.08 10.16
CA LEU A 62 -9.07 -14.15 10.84
C LEU A 62 -8.54 -12.76 11.22
N VAL A 63 -8.74 -11.76 10.35
CA VAL A 63 -8.37 -10.37 10.65
C VAL A 63 -9.28 -9.79 11.75
N ALA A 64 -10.59 -10.01 11.65
CA ALA A 64 -11.55 -9.50 12.62
C ALA A 64 -11.30 -10.03 14.03
N VAL A 65 -10.96 -11.31 14.18
CA VAL A 65 -10.62 -11.92 15.48
C VAL A 65 -9.40 -11.24 16.10
N GLY A 66 -8.37 -10.91 15.32
CA GLY A 66 -7.20 -10.18 15.83
C GLY A 66 -7.55 -8.80 16.40
N TYR A 67 -8.64 -8.18 15.91
CA TYR A 67 -9.16 -6.92 16.47
C TYR A 67 -9.96 -7.12 17.76
N MET A 68 -10.42 -8.35 18.02
CA MET A 68 -11.09 -8.74 19.26
C MET A 68 -10.09 -9.25 20.32
N ASP A 69 -8.80 -8.91 20.24
CA ASP A 69 -7.79 -9.40 21.21
C ASP A 69 -8.05 -8.86 22.64
N PRO A 70 -8.12 -9.72 23.68
CA PRO A 70 -8.40 -9.37 25.09
C PRO A 70 -7.58 -8.25 25.69
N GLY A 71 -6.39 -7.98 25.16
CA GLY A 71 -5.54 -6.89 25.65
C GLY A 71 -6.07 -5.49 25.32
N ASN A 72 -6.97 -5.35 24.35
CA ASN A 72 -7.46 -4.03 23.90
C ASN A 72 -8.74 -3.56 24.63
N TRP A 73 -9.26 -4.35 25.58
CA TRP A 73 -10.60 -4.14 26.16
C TRP A 73 -10.59 -3.44 27.53
N ALA A 74 -9.43 -2.99 28.02
CA ALA A 74 -9.21 -2.54 29.39
C ALA A 74 -8.91 -1.05 29.50
#